data_AF-D1CBV9-F1
#
_entry.id   AF-D1CBV9-F1
#
_cell.length_a   1.000
_cell.length_b   1.000
_cell.length_c   1.000
_cell.angle_alpha   90.00
_cell.angle_beta   90.00
_cell.angle_gamma   90.00
#
_symmetry.space_group_name_H-M   'P 1'
#
loop_
_entity.id
_entity.type
_entity.pdbx_description
1 polymer ?
#
loop_
_entity_poly.entity_id
_entity_poly.type
_entity_poly.pdbx_seq_one_letter_code
_entity_poly.pdbx_strand_id
1 'polypeptide(L)' 'MGNNEGFHKDPFLSTVRTIGRVSQIITELRAEYERRPNPATLAQIRYRIRELAELERQLDSDDILATG' A
#
# COMPACT_ATOMS: atom_id res chain seq x y z
N MET A 1 -25.51 -26.48 8.45
CA MET A 1 -25.19 -25.05 8.20
C MET A 1 -24.55 -24.52 9.48
N GLY A 2 -23.24 -24.36 9.49
CA GLY A 2 -22.47 -23.99 10.68
C GLY A 2 -21.56 -22.82 10.35
N ASN A 3 -22.04 -21.64 10.72
CA ASN A 3 -21.33 -20.47 11.20
C ASN A 3 -20.07 -20.05 10.43
N ASN A 4 -20.27 -19.05 9.58
CA ASN A 4 -19.24 -18.21 8.97
C ASN A 4 -18.66 -17.30 10.06
N GLU A 5 -17.87 -17.89 10.97
CA GLU A 5 -17.24 -17.16 12.07
C GLU A 5 -16.05 -16.37 11.53
N GLY A 6 -16.28 -15.07 11.33
CA GLY A 6 -15.28 -14.02 11.34
C GLY A 6 -14.14 -14.21 10.35
N PHE A 7 -14.27 -13.62 9.15
CA PHE A 7 -13.11 -12.99 8.52
C PHE A 7 -12.58 -11.94 9.50
N HIS A 8 -11.74 -12.36 10.46
CA HIS A 8 -10.88 -11.45 11.17
C HIS A 8 -10.12 -10.71 10.07
N LYS A 9 -10.52 -9.46 9.82
CA LYS A 9 -9.72 -8.50 9.08
C LYS A 9 -8.48 -8.34 9.92
N ASP A 10 -7.51 -9.21 9.70
CA ASP A 10 -6.18 -9.03 10.21
C ASP A 10 -5.70 -7.68 9.63
N PRO A 11 -5.61 -6.63 10.46
CA PRO A 11 -5.27 -5.29 10.00
C PRO A 11 -3.90 -5.29 9.34
N PHE A 12 -2.97 -6.14 9.80
CA PHE A 12 -1.64 -6.31 9.22
C PHE A 12 -1.72 -6.85 7.79
N LEU A 13 -2.49 -7.92 7.58
CA LEU A 13 -2.70 -8.46 6.22
C LEU A 13 -3.41 -7.46 5.30
N SER A 14 -4.29 -6.61 5.84
CA SER A 14 -4.93 -5.54 5.07
C SER A 14 -3.92 -4.47 4.63
N THR A 15 -3.02 -4.05 5.53
CA THR A 15 -1.96 -3.08 5.25
C THR A 15 -0.97 -3.63 4.22
N VAL A 16 -0.49 -4.88 4.37
CA VAL A 16 0.40 -5.53 3.39
C VAL A 16 -0.24 -5.62 2.00
N ARG A 17 -1.53 -5.99 1.92
CA ARG A 17 -2.26 -6.01 0.64
C ARG A 17 -2.37 -4.61 0.01
N THR A 18 -2.51 -3.58 0.84
CA THR A 18 -2.62 -2.19 0.38
C THR A 18 -1.28 -1.70 -0.17
N ILE A 19 -0.16 -2.01 0.50
CA ILE A 19 1.21 -1.76 0.00
C ILE A 19 1.42 -2.40 -1.38
N GLY A 20 0.99 -3.64 -1.56
CA GLY A 20 1.07 -4.32 -2.86
C GLY A 20 0.33 -3.58 -3.97
N ARG A 21 -0.89 -3.10 -3.69
CA ARG A 21 -1.70 -2.32 -4.65
C ARG A 21 -1.05 -0.98 -5.00
N VAL A 22 -0.58 -0.23 -4.01
CA VAL A 22 0.07 1.07 -4.24
C VAL A 22 1.36 0.89 -5.04
N SER A 23 2.13 -0.16 -4.76
CA SER A 23 3.36 -0.48 -5.51
C SER A 23 3.07 -0.80 -6.98
N GLN A 24 1.98 -1.52 -7.26
CA GLN A 24 1.53 -1.76 -8.63
C GLN A 24 1.17 -0.44 -9.36
N ILE A 25 0.40 0.43 -8.71
CA ILE A 25 0.03 1.74 -9.28
C ILE A 25 1.28 2.58 -9.61
N ILE A 26 2.29 2.59 -8.74
CA ILE A 26 3.56 3.30 -9.00
C ILE A 26 4.24 2.73 -10.24
N THR A 27 4.25 1.40 -10.40
CA THR A 27 4.85 0.74 -11.57
C THR A 27 4.14 1.13 -12.87
N GLU A 28 2.82 1.19 -12.84
CA GLU A 28 2.00 1.63 -13.98
C GLU A 28 2.25 3.10 -14.34
N LEU A 29 2.25 3.99 -13.33
CA LEU A 29 2.55 5.41 -13.52
C LEU A 29 3.98 5.66 -14.01
N ARG A 30 4.96 4.88 -13.54
CA ARG A 30 6.35 4.92 -14.04
C ARG A 30 6.38 4.60 -15.53
N ALA A 31 5.72 3.51 -15.93
CA ALA A 31 5.66 3.09 -17.33
C ALA A 31 4.92 4.11 -18.22
N GLU A 32 3.92 4.82 -17.69
CA GLU A 32 3.27 5.93 -18.38
C GLU A 32 4.23 7.12 -18.54
N TYR A 33 4.92 7.53 -17.47
CA TYR A 33 5.85 8.65 -17.49
C TYR A 33 7.03 8.41 -18.45
N GLU A 34 7.57 7.18 -18.50
CA GLU A 34 8.61 6.77 -19.44
C GLU A 34 8.15 6.93 -20.91
N ARG A 35 6.88 6.58 -21.20
CA ARG A 35 6.30 6.73 -22.54
C ARG A 35 5.96 8.17 -22.88
N ARG A 36 5.45 8.94 -21.91
CA ARG A 36 5.03 10.33 -22.09
C ARG A 36 5.31 11.12 -20.82
N PRO A 37 6.49 11.77 -20.73
CA PRO A 37 6.84 12.56 -19.57
C PRO A 37 5.85 13.71 -19.34
N ASN A 38 5.22 13.73 -18.17
CA ASN A 38 4.26 14.75 -17.77
C ASN A 38 4.43 15.09 -16.28
N PRO A 39 4.55 16.38 -15.90
CA PRO A 39 4.61 16.81 -14.51
C PRO A 39 3.48 16.28 -13.62
N ALA A 40 2.27 16.12 -14.16
CA ALA A 40 1.13 15.58 -13.41
C ALA A 40 1.35 14.11 -13.03
N THR A 41 1.79 13.27 -13.96
CA THR A 41 2.11 11.85 -13.70
C THR A 41 3.26 11.74 -12.69
N LEU A 42 4.28 12.58 -12.80
CA LEU A 42 5.37 12.63 -11.81
C LEU A 42 4.88 13.02 -10.40
N ALA A 43 3.96 13.99 -10.31
CA ALA A 43 3.36 14.38 -9.03
C ALA A 43 2.56 13.23 -8.41
N GLN A 44 1.83 12.45 -9.22
CA GLN A 44 1.12 11.27 -8.76
C GLN A 44 2.07 10.18 -8.25
N ILE A 45 3.17 9.91 -8.96
CA ILE A 45 4.21 8.98 -8.49
C ILE A 45 4.73 9.41 -7.11
N ARG A 46 5.08 10.69 -6.95
CA ARG A 46 5.56 11.24 -5.67
C ARG A 46 4.54 11.08 -4.55
N TYR A 47 3.25 11.30 -4.85
CA TYR A 47 2.18 11.12 -3.88
C TYR A 47 2.08 9.66 -3.43
N ARG A 48 2.08 8.70 -4.36
CA ARG A 48 2.01 7.27 -4.05
C ARG A 48 3.23 6.75 -3.29
N ILE A 49 4.42 7.29 -3.55
CA ILE A 49 5.62 6.96 -2.76
C ILE A 49 5.47 7.42 -1.31
N ARG A 50 4.89 8.61 -1.06
CA ARG A 50 4.62 9.08 0.30
C ARG A 50 3.59 8.22 1.01
N GLU A 51 2.57 7.76 0.29
CA GLU A 51 1.57 6.81 0.78
C GLU A 51 2.23 5.48 1.19
N LEU A 52 3.15 4.94 0.38
CA LEU A 52 3.91 3.74 0.77
C LEU A 52 4.71 3.94 2.05
N ALA A 53 5.41 5.06 2.19
CA ALA A 53 6.18 5.36 3.40
C ALA A 53 5.29 5.49 4.65
N GLU A 54 4.04 5.90 4.50
CA GLU A 54 3.08 5.92 5.60
C GLU A 54 2.58 4.53 5.96
N LEU A 55 2.30 3.68 4.95
CA LEU A 55 1.90 2.29 5.18
C LEU A 55 3.03 1.47 5.83
N GLU A 56 4.29 1.73 5.48
CA GLU A 56 5.46 1.15 6.15
C GLU A 56 5.49 1.52 7.64
N ARG A 57 5.34 2.81 7.97
CA ARG A 57 5.26 3.27 9.38
C ARG A 57 4.13 2.60 10.16
N GLN A 58 3.00 2.33 9.51
CA GLN A 58 1.88 1.62 10.13
C GLN A 58 2.25 0.16 10.43
N LEU A 59 2.94 -0.52 9.52
CA LEU A 59 3.43 -1.88 9.78
C LEU A 59 4.40 -1.90 10.96
N ASP A 60 5.35 -0.97 11.03
CA ASP A 60 6.32 -0.90 12.14
C ASP A 60 5.62 -0.66 13.48
N SER A 61 4.61 0.21 13.51
CA SER A 61 3.82 0.48 14.72
C SER A 61 3.00 -0.73 15.16
N ASP A 62 2.43 -1.48 14.22
CA ASP A 62 1.61 -2.65 14.50
C ASP A 62 2.47 -3.86 14.93
N ASP A 63 3.68 -4.01 14.38
CA ASP A 63 4.62 -5.09 14.73
C ASP A 63 5.14 -4.95 16.18
N ILE A 64 5.35 -3.71 16.64
CA ILE A 64 5.66 -3.41 18.05
C ILE A 64 4.53 -3.88 18.97
N LEU A 65 3.27 -3.73 18.56
CA LEU A 65 2.11 -4.15 19.36
C LEU A 65 1.86 -5.67 19.32
N ALA A 66 2.31 -6.35 18.26
CA ALA A 66 2.16 -7.80 18.11
C ALA A 66 3.22 -8.61 18.90
N THR A 67 4.35 -7.99 19.26
CA THR A 67 5.48 -8.64 19.94
C THR A 67 5.56 -8.30 21.45
N GLY A 68 4.65 -7.45 21.94
CA GLY A 68 4.58 -6.98 23.34
C GLY A 68 3.68 -7.82 24.25
#